data_AF-A0A949ZUZ5-F1
#
_entry.id   AF-A0A949ZUZ5-F1
#
_cell.length_a   1.000
_cell.length_b   1.000
_cell.length_c   1.000
_cell.angle_alpha   90.00
_cell.angle_beta   90.00
_cell.angle_gamma   90.00
#
_symmetry.space_group_name_H-M   'P 1'
#
loop_
_entity.id
_entity.type
_entity.pdbx_description
1 polymer ?
#
loop_
_entity_poly.entity_id
_entity_poly.type
_entity_poly.pdbx_seq_one_letter_code
_entity_poly.pdbx_strand_id
1 'polypeptide(L)'
;MFLFAAMLPAGSAQQAPPEWAGVAQQLTRRVVGITGQSPVSLTFENLARVSPQALADFSNALMEQLRLAGARPSTRAGAAYDVRVTISENARETVFAAETADAKGEVQVALLTAPRKPVSNSAATTVLLLQKALLVRQELPVLDAQMLNPQTLVVLDQDRITTYGRQPSGWESIASAEVTPHHSMPRDLRGRLAIRPDGLEAYLPGTVCSSASLAPLTVTCRDSDDPWALTSGSGAVSAFYNAARNFFTGVLVPGERVAPFYSAAVFGERSQWVFAAVKRGECPAEGSSSCAGAHPWGSGIQALRACGADLILAGGAEDYGRPDALRAYSEAREPVSDPVEFSGPVVELWSAPDRNSVTAVARNLQTGNYEAYSITAACHE
;
A
#
# COMPACT_ATOMS: atom_id res chain seq x y z
N MET A 1 -17.71 -60.03 -27.14
CA MET A 1 -18.82 -59.26 -26.53
C MET A 1 -18.30 -58.69 -25.23
N PHE A 2 -18.01 -57.39 -25.18
CA PHE A 2 -18.09 -56.47 -24.03
C PHE A 2 -17.56 -55.11 -24.51
N LEU A 3 -18.48 -54.23 -24.95
CA LEU A 3 -18.21 -52.82 -25.20
C LEU A 3 -18.21 -52.09 -23.85
N PHE A 4 -17.13 -51.38 -23.54
CA PHE A 4 -17.12 -50.39 -22.46
C PHE A 4 -17.47 -49.01 -23.04
N ALA A 5 -18.68 -48.54 -22.75
CA ALA A 5 -19.10 -47.17 -23.03
C ALA A 5 -18.54 -46.24 -21.93
N ALA A 6 -17.65 -45.33 -22.29
CA ALA A 6 -17.21 -44.27 -21.39
C ALA A 6 -18.28 -43.17 -21.34
N MET A 7 -19.02 -43.09 -20.23
CA MET A 7 -19.85 -41.93 -19.90
C MET A 7 -18.93 -40.78 -19.44
N LEU A 8 -18.92 -39.70 -20.21
CA LEU A 8 -18.39 -38.40 -19.77
C LEU A 8 -19.32 -37.82 -18.70
N PRO A 9 -18.81 -37.30 -17.57
CA PRO A 9 -19.65 -36.58 -16.63
C PRO A 9 -20.09 -35.25 -17.26
N ALA A 10 -21.41 -35.02 -17.24
CA ALA A 10 -22.00 -33.73 -17.58
C ALA A 10 -21.43 -32.67 -16.62
N GLY A 11 -20.83 -31.62 -17.19
CA GLY A 11 -20.37 -30.47 -16.43
C GLY A 11 -21.56 -29.82 -15.72
N SER A 12 -21.51 -29.79 -14.39
CA SER A 12 -22.43 -29.02 -13.56
C SER A 12 -22.36 -27.57 -14.02
N ALA A 13 -23.47 -27.02 -14.53
CA ALA A 13 -23.61 -25.58 -14.66
C ALA A 13 -23.60 -25.01 -13.23
N GLN A 14 -22.45 -24.49 -12.82
CA GLN A 14 -22.29 -23.83 -11.53
C GLN A 14 -23.26 -22.64 -11.53
N GLN A 15 -24.38 -22.77 -10.82
CA GLN A 15 -25.35 -21.69 -10.68
C GLN A 15 -24.67 -20.55 -9.94
N ALA A 16 -24.77 -19.35 -10.50
CA ALA A 16 -24.29 -18.14 -9.86
C ALA A 16 -24.86 -18.04 -8.44
N PRO A 17 -24.09 -17.53 -7.45
CA PRO A 17 -24.59 -17.37 -6.10
C PRO A 17 -25.91 -16.54 -6.10
N PRO A 18 -26.91 -16.90 -5.28
CA PRO A 18 -28.27 -16.33 -5.36
C PRO A 18 -28.33 -14.81 -5.21
N GLU A 19 -27.32 -14.19 -4.60
CA GLU A 19 -27.18 -12.74 -4.43
C GLU A 19 -26.81 -12.02 -5.74
N TRP A 20 -25.83 -12.56 -6.49
CA TRP A 20 -25.39 -12.00 -7.77
C TRP A 20 -26.45 -12.14 -8.87
N ALA A 21 -27.23 -13.23 -8.82
CA ALA A 21 -28.37 -13.42 -9.69
C ALA A 21 -29.44 -12.31 -9.51
N GLY A 22 -29.71 -11.90 -8.27
CA GLY A 22 -30.65 -10.82 -7.97
C GLY A 22 -30.18 -9.44 -8.44
N VAL A 23 -28.88 -9.15 -8.30
CA VAL A 23 -28.26 -7.92 -8.81
C VAL A 23 -28.30 -7.90 -10.34
N ALA A 24 -27.91 -9.00 -10.98
CA ALA A 24 -27.96 -9.15 -12.44
C ALA A 24 -29.38 -8.89 -12.98
N GLN A 25 -30.41 -9.48 -12.38
CA GLN A 25 -31.80 -9.27 -12.79
C GLN A 25 -32.24 -7.79 -12.68
N GLN A 26 -31.82 -7.10 -11.61
CA GLN A 26 -32.13 -5.68 -11.43
C GLN A 26 -31.40 -4.79 -12.45
N LEU A 27 -30.13 -5.07 -12.71
CA LEU A 27 -29.35 -4.33 -13.70
C LEU A 27 -29.90 -4.55 -15.12
N THR A 28 -30.24 -5.80 -15.47
CA THR A 28 -30.91 -6.15 -16.74
C THR A 28 -32.16 -5.31 -16.97
N ARG A 29 -33.04 -5.17 -15.96
CA ARG A 29 -34.27 -4.38 -16.10
C ARG A 29 -34.00 -2.93 -16.48
N ARG A 30 -32.94 -2.34 -15.92
CA ARG A 30 -32.54 -0.96 -16.22
C ARG A 30 -31.93 -0.84 -17.61
N VAL A 31 -31.04 -1.76 -17.99
CA VAL A 31 -30.43 -1.80 -19.32
C VAL A 31 -31.50 -1.95 -20.40
N VAL A 32 -32.43 -2.93 -20.26
CA VAL A 32 -33.53 -3.13 -21.21
C VAL A 32 -34.48 -1.94 -21.26
N GLY A 33 -34.65 -1.20 -20.15
CA GLY A 33 -35.40 0.05 -20.13
C GLY A 33 -34.80 1.13 -21.04
N ILE A 34 -33.49 1.08 -21.31
CA ILE A 34 -32.78 2.01 -22.20
C ILE A 34 -32.70 1.46 -23.62
N THR A 35 -32.29 0.20 -23.78
CA THR A 35 -31.96 -0.40 -25.09
C THR A 35 -33.16 -1.09 -25.78
N GLY A 36 -34.26 -1.30 -25.06
CA GLY A 36 -35.31 -2.23 -25.44
C GLY A 36 -34.77 -3.67 -25.55
N GLN A 37 -35.47 -4.51 -26.31
CA GLN A 37 -35.11 -5.92 -26.56
C GLN A 37 -34.08 -6.09 -27.69
N SER A 38 -33.33 -5.04 -28.01
CA SER A 38 -32.36 -5.03 -29.10
C SER A 38 -31.14 -5.90 -28.79
N PRO A 39 -30.35 -6.31 -29.80
CA PRO A 39 -29.06 -6.97 -29.56
C PRO A 39 -28.08 -6.04 -28.82
N VAL A 40 -27.40 -6.57 -27.81
CA VAL A 40 -26.47 -5.80 -26.95
C VAL A 40 -25.12 -6.49 -26.86
N SER A 41 -24.02 -5.74 -26.94
CA SER A 41 -22.69 -6.22 -26.54
C SER A 41 -22.40 -5.78 -25.12
N LEU A 42 -21.70 -6.63 -24.37
CA LEU A 42 -21.27 -6.33 -23.00
C LEU A 42 -19.76 -6.28 -22.93
N THR A 43 -19.25 -5.24 -22.27
CA THR A 43 -17.86 -5.16 -21.83
C THR A 43 -17.84 -4.96 -20.34
N PHE A 44 -16.92 -5.64 -19.64
CA PHE A 44 -16.84 -5.59 -18.18
C PHE A 44 -15.53 -4.94 -17.74
N GLU A 45 -15.63 -4.05 -16.76
CA GLU A 45 -14.49 -3.46 -16.07
C GLU A 45 -14.66 -3.69 -14.57
N ASN A 46 -13.65 -4.29 -13.94
CA ASN A 46 -13.67 -4.57 -12.51
C ASN A 46 -12.72 -3.63 -11.77
N LEU A 47 -13.30 -2.70 -11.02
CA LEU A 47 -12.62 -1.78 -10.10
C LEU A 47 -12.89 -2.15 -8.63
N ALA A 48 -13.61 -3.26 -8.38
CA ALA A 48 -13.97 -3.77 -7.06
C ALA A 48 -13.12 -4.98 -6.67
N ARG A 49 -13.12 -5.34 -5.38
CA ARG A 49 -12.46 -6.55 -4.83
C ARG A 49 -13.31 -7.79 -5.06
N VAL A 50 -13.66 -8.03 -6.33
CA VAL A 50 -14.43 -9.19 -6.78
C VAL A 50 -13.46 -10.18 -7.41
N SER A 51 -13.51 -11.45 -6.97
CA SER A 51 -12.65 -12.49 -7.52
C SER A 51 -12.95 -12.72 -9.01
N PRO A 52 -11.98 -13.19 -9.81
CA PRO A 52 -12.23 -13.51 -11.23
C PRO A 52 -13.40 -14.48 -11.43
N GLN A 53 -13.56 -15.44 -10.51
CA GLN A 53 -14.68 -16.39 -10.54
C GLN A 53 -16.02 -15.68 -10.28
N ALA A 54 -16.10 -14.82 -9.26
CA ALA A 54 -17.34 -14.10 -8.97
C ALA A 54 -17.72 -13.11 -10.09
N LEU A 55 -16.73 -12.49 -10.75
CA LEU A 55 -16.96 -11.67 -11.93
C LEU A 55 -17.50 -12.50 -13.11
N ALA A 56 -16.94 -13.69 -13.34
CA ALA A 56 -17.43 -14.61 -14.36
C ALA A 56 -18.87 -15.07 -14.06
N ASP A 57 -19.16 -15.42 -12.80
CA ASP A 57 -20.49 -15.82 -12.35
C ASP A 57 -21.52 -14.69 -12.56
N PHE A 58 -21.16 -13.45 -12.23
CA PHE A 58 -21.99 -12.28 -12.47
C PHE A 58 -22.23 -12.02 -13.96
N SER A 59 -21.16 -12.05 -14.77
CA SER A 59 -21.25 -11.86 -16.22
C SER A 59 -22.20 -12.88 -16.85
N ASN A 60 -22.05 -14.16 -16.48
CA ASN A 60 -22.92 -15.25 -16.91
C ASN A 60 -24.38 -15.03 -16.48
N ALA A 61 -24.59 -14.63 -15.22
CA ALA A 61 -25.93 -14.32 -14.71
C ALA A 61 -26.57 -13.15 -15.47
N LEU A 62 -25.82 -12.08 -15.77
CA LEU A 62 -26.31 -10.91 -16.50
C LEU A 62 -26.67 -11.25 -17.95
N MET A 63 -25.81 -12.03 -18.63
CA MET A 63 -26.08 -12.51 -19.98
C MET A 63 -27.37 -13.34 -20.03
N GLU A 64 -27.56 -14.25 -19.06
CA GLU A 64 -28.77 -15.08 -19.01
C GLU A 64 -30.01 -14.24 -18.69
N GLN A 65 -29.93 -13.30 -17.76
CA GLN A 65 -31.06 -12.40 -17.45
C GLN A 65 -31.45 -11.52 -18.65
N LEU A 66 -30.48 -11.00 -19.42
CA LEU A 66 -30.74 -10.27 -20.65
C LEU A 66 -31.48 -11.12 -21.69
N ARG A 67 -31.05 -12.39 -21.85
CA ARG A 67 -31.72 -13.35 -22.74
C ARG A 67 -33.16 -13.61 -22.32
N LEU A 68 -33.39 -13.78 -21.01
CA LEU A 68 -34.74 -13.96 -20.45
C LEU A 68 -35.62 -12.71 -20.63
N ALA A 69 -35.02 -11.52 -20.63
CA ALA A 69 -35.71 -10.26 -20.88
C ALA A 69 -35.92 -9.93 -22.38
N GLY A 70 -35.54 -10.84 -23.28
CA GLY A 70 -35.74 -10.71 -24.73
C GLY A 70 -34.63 -9.94 -25.47
N ALA A 71 -33.66 -9.38 -24.76
CA ALA A 71 -32.45 -8.83 -25.37
C ALA A 71 -31.55 -9.97 -25.89
N ARG A 72 -30.82 -9.74 -26.98
CA ARG A 72 -29.90 -10.73 -27.57
C ARG A 72 -28.46 -10.33 -27.29
N PRO A 73 -27.76 -10.93 -26.31
CA PRO A 73 -26.33 -10.74 -26.16
C PRO A 73 -25.60 -11.12 -27.46
N SER A 74 -24.78 -10.22 -27.99
CA SER A 74 -24.04 -10.42 -29.24
C SER A 74 -22.63 -9.86 -29.15
N THR A 75 -21.78 -10.20 -30.11
CA THR A 75 -20.50 -9.50 -30.28
C THR A 75 -20.75 -8.05 -30.68
N ARG A 76 -19.77 -7.17 -30.44
CA ARG A 76 -19.87 -5.73 -30.78
C ARG A 76 -20.27 -5.48 -32.24
N ALA A 77 -19.80 -6.31 -33.18
CA ALA A 77 -20.13 -6.17 -34.60
C ALA A 77 -21.61 -6.48 -34.94
N GLY A 78 -22.32 -7.23 -34.09
CA GLY A 78 -23.72 -7.59 -34.27
C GLY A 78 -24.68 -6.91 -33.27
N ALA A 79 -24.17 -6.02 -32.43
CA ALA A 79 -24.94 -5.34 -31.40
C ALA A 79 -25.52 -4.03 -31.92
N ALA A 80 -26.76 -3.72 -31.52
CA ALA A 80 -27.36 -2.40 -31.72
C ALA A 80 -26.88 -1.41 -30.65
N TYR A 81 -26.53 -1.91 -29.46
CA TYR A 81 -26.04 -1.13 -28.33
C TYR A 81 -24.77 -1.77 -27.74
N ASP A 82 -23.76 -0.96 -27.45
CA ASP A 82 -22.63 -1.38 -26.63
C ASP A 82 -22.88 -0.94 -25.18
N VAL A 83 -22.82 -1.89 -24.25
CA VAL A 83 -23.07 -1.66 -22.83
C VAL A 83 -21.77 -1.94 -22.07
N ARG A 84 -21.19 -0.90 -21.49
CA ARG A 84 -20.04 -1.02 -20.60
C ARG A 84 -20.54 -1.19 -19.17
N VAL A 85 -20.20 -2.30 -18.55
CA VAL A 85 -20.55 -2.61 -17.16
C VAL A 85 -19.30 -2.44 -16.29
N THR A 86 -19.29 -1.43 -15.44
CA THR A 86 -18.23 -1.19 -14.46
C THR A 86 -18.71 -1.60 -13.09
N ILE A 87 -17.95 -2.48 -12.43
CA ILE A 87 -18.17 -2.87 -11.04
C ILE A 87 -17.15 -2.10 -10.20
N SER A 88 -17.63 -1.34 -9.23
CA SER A 88 -16.81 -0.57 -8.31
C SER A 88 -17.30 -0.78 -6.88
N GLU A 89 -16.55 -0.34 -5.89
CA GLU A 89 -16.94 -0.50 -4.49
C GLU A 89 -16.55 0.71 -3.65
N ASN A 90 -17.27 0.89 -2.55
CA ASN A 90 -16.87 1.75 -1.44
C ASN A 90 -16.96 0.96 -0.11
N ALA A 91 -16.73 1.63 1.02
CA ALA A 91 -16.72 1.00 2.34
C ALA A 91 -18.05 0.33 2.75
N ARG A 92 -19.17 0.62 2.07
CA ARG A 92 -20.52 0.16 2.45
C ARG A 92 -21.18 -0.70 1.38
N GLU A 93 -20.92 -0.44 0.12
CA GLU A 93 -21.69 -0.98 -1.01
C GLU A 93 -20.80 -1.30 -2.21
N THR A 94 -21.18 -2.34 -2.96
CA THR A 94 -20.71 -2.58 -4.32
C THR A 94 -21.63 -1.83 -5.28
N VAL A 95 -21.06 -1.07 -6.19
CA VAL A 95 -21.76 -0.25 -7.19
C VAL A 95 -21.57 -0.85 -8.58
N PHE A 96 -22.67 -1.08 -9.28
CA PHE A 96 -22.73 -1.58 -10.64
C PHE A 96 -23.24 -0.46 -11.54
N ALA A 97 -22.40 0.02 -12.45
CA ALA A 97 -22.76 1.00 -13.45
C ALA A 97 -22.81 0.33 -14.81
N ALA A 98 -23.94 0.43 -15.52
CA ALA A 98 -24.04 0.04 -16.91
C ALA A 98 -24.26 1.29 -17.77
N GLU A 99 -23.29 1.59 -18.63
CA GLU A 99 -23.27 2.77 -19.49
C GLU A 99 -23.54 2.37 -20.94
N THR A 100 -24.46 3.07 -21.60
CA THR A 100 -24.78 2.85 -23.02
C THR A 100 -25.40 4.10 -23.64
N ALA A 101 -25.26 4.29 -24.94
CA ALA A 101 -25.95 5.37 -25.65
C ALA A 101 -27.40 4.96 -25.96
N ASP A 102 -28.37 5.86 -25.82
CA ASP A 102 -29.74 5.60 -26.22
C ASP A 102 -29.93 5.68 -27.75
N ALA A 103 -31.17 5.49 -28.23
CA ALA A 103 -31.49 5.56 -29.66
C ALA A 103 -31.20 6.93 -30.31
N LYS A 104 -31.00 7.99 -29.52
CA LYS A 104 -30.65 9.34 -29.98
C LYS A 104 -29.14 9.60 -29.89
N GLY A 105 -28.37 8.67 -29.34
CA GLY A 105 -26.93 8.79 -29.13
C GLY A 105 -26.54 9.47 -27.82
N GLU A 106 -27.49 9.71 -26.91
CA GLU A 106 -27.19 10.30 -25.59
C GLU A 106 -26.73 9.22 -24.61
N VAL A 107 -25.65 9.48 -23.87
CA VAL A 107 -25.12 8.53 -22.87
C VAL A 107 -26.08 8.42 -21.69
N GLN A 108 -26.52 7.20 -21.42
CA GLN A 108 -27.37 6.82 -20.29
C GLN A 108 -26.60 5.89 -19.36
N VAL A 109 -26.85 6.05 -18.05
CA VAL A 109 -26.19 5.25 -17.01
C VAL A 109 -27.23 4.60 -16.10
N ALA A 110 -27.20 3.29 -16.04
CA ALA A 110 -27.98 2.50 -15.10
C ALA A 110 -27.12 2.12 -13.89
N LEU A 111 -27.41 2.70 -12.73
CA LEU A 111 -26.60 2.51 -11.51
C LEU A 111 -27.34 1.71 -10.43
N LEU A 112 -26.76 0.61 -9.97
CA LEU A 112 -27.31 -0.24 -8.92
C LEU A 112 -26.30 -0.40 -7.78
N THR A 113 -26.77 -0.41 -6.53
CA THR A 113 -25.94 -0.69 -5.37
C THR A 113 -26.38 -1.96 -4.66
N ALA A 114 -25.41 -2.69 -4.11
CA ALA A 114 -25.65 -3.87 -3.27
C ALA A 114 -24.84 -3.74 -1.96
N PRO A 115 -25.44 -4.00 -0.79
CA PRO A 115 -24.74 -3.92 0.49
C PRO A 115 -23.60 -4.95 0.53
N ARG A 116 -22.44 -4.54 1.04
CA ARG A 116 -21.30 -5.44 1.17
C ARG A 116 -21.56 -6.46 2.29
N LYS A 117 -21.51 -7.75 1.97
CA LYS A 117 -21.28 -8.77 3.00
C LYS A 117 -19.77 -8.80 3.30
N PRO A 118 -19.33 -8.68 4.56
CA PRO A 118 -17.92 -8.90 4.87
C PRO A 118 -17.57 -10.30 4.37
N VAL A 119 -16.60 -10.38 3.48
CA VAL A 119 -16.04 -11.67 3.05
C VAL A 119 -15.34 -12.21 4.29
N SER A 120 -16.01 -13.07 5.04
CA SER A 120 -15.35 -13.91 6.04
C SER A 120 -14.44 -14.85 5.26
N ASN A 121 -13.21 -14.42 5.03
CA ASN A 121 -12.11 -15.36 4.92
C ASN A 121 -12.03 -16.06 6.28
N SER A 122 -12.67 -17.23 6.38
CA SER A 122 -12.43 -18.18 7.46
C SER A 122 -11.06 -18.85 7.23
N ALA A 123 -10.01 -18.05 7.22
CA ALA A 123 -8.71 -18.50 7.69
C ALA A 123 -8.66 -18.14 9.18
N ALA A 124 -8.16 -19.04 10.03
CA ALA A 124 -8.01 -18.81 11.46
C ALA A 124 -7.57 -17.37 11.71
N THR A 125 -8.36 -16.62 12.48
CA THR A 125 -8.07 -15.21 12.77
C THR A 125 -6.89 -15.19 13.73
N THR A 126 -5.68 -15.36 13.19
CA THR A 126 -4.46 -14.99 13.91
C THR A 126 -4.65 -13.54 14.29
N VAL A 127 -4.84 -13.28 15.57
CA VAL A 127 -4.99 -11.91 16.07
C VAL A 127 -3.59 -11.30 15.99
N LEU A 128 -3.41 -10.39 15.04
CA LEU A 128 -2.16 -9.67 14.86
C LEU A 128 -2.14 -8.47 15.81
N LEU A 129 -1.23 -8.52 16.77
CA LEU A 129 -1.00 -7.44 17.72
C LEU A 129 0.25 -6.66 17.32
N LEU A 130 0.08 -5.38 17.00
CA LEU A 130 1.21 -4.47 16.84
C LEU A 130 1.77 -4.10 18.21
N GLN A 131 3.09 -4.25 18.36
CA GLN A 131 3.83 -3.88 19.56
C GLN A 131 4.66 -2.63 19.26
N LYS A 132 4.56 -1.64 20.15
CA LYS A 132 5.30 -0.38 20.07
C LYS A 132 6.30 -0.29 21.21
N ALA A 133 7.58 -0.21 20.89
CA ALA A 133 8.66 -0.07 21.86
C ALA A 133 9.41 1.25 21.63
N LEU A 134 9.50 2.11 22.66
CA LEU A 134 10.27 3.36 22.59
C LEU A 134 11.78 3.04 22.47
N LEU A 135 12.42 3.64 21.47
CA LEU A 135 13.86 3.54 21.24
C LEU A 135 14.59 4.75 21.82
N VAL A 136 14.19 5.94 21.41
CA VAL A 136 14.82 7.19 21.87
C VAL A 136 13.79 8.31 21.95
N ARG A 137 14.06 9.27 22.83
CA ARG A 137 13.33 10.53 22.96
C ARG A 137 14.36 11.66 23.00
N GLN A 138 14.14 12.70 22.21
CA GLN A 138 14.98 13.89 22.20
C GLN A 138 14.20 15.13 21.74
N GLU A 139 14.70 16.31 22.08
CA GLU A 139 14.11 17.59 21.66
C GLU A 139 14.38 17.89 20.17
N LEU A 140 15.57 17.51 19.69
CA LEU A 140 15.96 17.71 18.29
C LEU A 140 15.23 16.71 17.36
N PRO A 141 14.87 17.13 16.13
CA PRO A 141 14.21 16.26 15.16
C PRO A 141 14.98 14.95 14.93
N VAL A 142 14.28 13.82 15.12
CA VAL A 142 14.78 12.52 14.66
C VAL A 142 14.31 12.33 13.22
N LEU A 143 15.23 12.00 12.32
CA LEU A 143 14.95 11.82 10.90
C LEU A 143 14.87 10.34 10.51
N ASP A 144 15.72 9.50 11.13
CA ASP A 144 15.62 8.04 11.06
C ASP A 144 16.29 7.44 12.30
N ALA A 145 15.90 6.23 12.67
CA ALA A 145 16.57 5.44 13.69
C ALA A 145 16.57 3.97 13.28
N GLN A 146 17.72 3.32 13.34
CA GLN A 146 17.89 1.94 12.91
C GLN A 146 18.60 1.13 13.99
N MET A 147 18.01 -0.01 14.37
CA MET A 147 18.69 -0.98 15.22
C MET A 147 19.67 -1.78 14.36
N LEU A 148 20.94 -1.75 14.72
CA LEU A 148 21.96 -2.60 14.10
C LEU A 148 21.90 -4.01 14.66
N ASN A 149 21.66 -4.09 15.97
CA ASN A 149 21.51 -5.31 16.73
C ASN A 149 20.75 -4.97 18.03
N PRO A 150 20.37 -5.96 18.87
CA PRO A 150 19.63 -5.71 20.10
C PRO A 150 20.30 -4.76 21.12
N GLN A 151 21.60 -4.54 20.99
CA GLN A 151 22.44 -3.72 21.90
C GLN A 151 22.90 -2.40 21.28
N THR A 152 22.65 -2.15 19.99
CA THR A 152 23.15 -0.96 19.30
C THR A 152 22.07 -0.33 18.42
N LEU A 153 21.77 0.93 18.71
CA LEU A 153 20.84 1.78 17.97
C LEU A 153 21.62 2.93 17.33
N VAL A 154 21.31 3.26 16.09
CA VAL A 154 21.83 4.47 15.43
C VAL A 154 20.66 5.41 15.17
N VAL A 155 20.87 6.69 15.49
CA VAL A 155 19.88 7.75 15.30
C VAL A 155 20.50 8.81 14.40
N LEU A 156 19.77 9.18 13.36
CA LEU A 156 20.05 10.32 12.50
C LEU A 156 19.13 11.46 12.94
N ASP A 157 19.73 12.56 13.36
CA ASP A 157 19.05 13.84 13.55
C ASP A 157 19.50 14.82 12.46
N GLN A 158 19.18 16.11 12.60
CA GLN A 158 19.46 17.12 11.58
C GLN A 158 20.96 17.40 11.39
N ASP A 159 21.75 17.32 12.46
CA ASP A 159 23.14 17.79 12.50
C ASP A 159 24.11 16.78 13.10
N ARG A 160 23.67 15.53 13.32
CA ARG A 160 24.46 14.49 13.96
C ARG A 160 23.96 13.08 13.63
N ILE A 161 24.92 12.15 13.65
CA ILE A 161 24.66 10.71 13.73
C ILE A 161 25.12 10.25 15.10
N THR A 162 24.22 9.65 15.88
CA THR A 162 24.51 9.18 17.23
C THR A 162 24.30 7.68 17.35
N THR A 163 25.31 6.99 17.88
CA THR A 163 25.23 5.57 18.25
C THR A 163 24.90 5.47 19.74
N TYR A 164 23.88 4.69 20.06
CA TYR A 164 23.45 4.37 21.41
C TYR A 164 23.75 2.90 21.72
N GLY A 165 24.31 2.66 22.90
CA GLY A 165 24.47 1.34 23.50
C GLY A 165 23.31 1.03 24.45
N ARG A 166 22.85 -0.22 24.47
CA ARG A 166 21.84 -0.65 25.43
C ARG A 166 22.49 -0.90 26.79
N GLN A 167 21.97 -0.20 27.79
CA GLN A 167 22.32 -0.34 29.21
C GLN A 167 21.11 -0.88 30.00
N PRO A 168 21.31 -1.37 31.24
CA PRO A 168 20.20 -1.78 32.11
C PRO A 168 19.18 -0.66 32.37
N SER A 169 19.63 0.60 32.39
CA SER A 169 18.81 1.80 32.59
C SER A 169 18.10 2.29 31.33
N GLY A 170 18.43 1.76 30.15
CA GLY A 170 17.88 2.22 28.86
C GLY A 170 18.96 2.37 27.79
N TRP A 171 18.68 3.21 26.80
CA TRP A 171 19.65 3.55 25.75
C TRP A 171 20.53 4.71 26.21
N GLU A 172 21.84 4.60 26.03
CA GLU A 172 22.81 5.65 26.36
C GLU A 172 23.72 5.92 25.15
N SER A 173 24.00 7.20 24.86
CA SER A 173 24.88 7.57 23.74
C SER A 173 26.31 7.13 24.02
N ILE A 174 26.89 6.35 23.11
CA ILE A 174 28.28 5.86 23.22
C ILE A 174 29.22 6.53 22.23
N ALA A 175 28.70 7.05 21.12
CA ALA A 175 29.47 7.81 20.15
C ALA A 175 28.54 8.75 19.37
N SER A 176 29.08 9.87 18.89
CA SER A 176 28.37 10.77 18.01
C SER A 176 29.33 11.46 17.04
N ALA A 177 28.87 11.72 15.83
CA ALA A 177 29.61 12.46 14.82
C ALA A 177 28.71 13.54 14.21
N GLU A 178 29.23 14.75 14.09
CA GLU A 178 28.50 15.87 13.51
C GLU A 178 28.26 15.67 12.01
N VAL A 179 27.12 16.17 11.55
CA VAL A 179 26.73 16.29 10.16
C VAL A 179 26.60 17.77 9.87
N THR A 180 27.61 18.32 9.20
CA THR A 180 27.61 19.73 8.80
C THR A 180 26.93 19.88 7.45
N PRO A 181 25.72 20.47 7.36
CA PRO A 181 25.06 20.68 6.08
C PRO A 181 25.86 21.69 5.25
N HIS A 182 26.10 21.37 3.98
CA HIS A 182 26.72 22.34 3.06
C HIS A 182 25.72 23.35 2.50
N HIS A 183 24.41 23.06 2.63
CA HIS A 183 23.31 23.87 2.09
C HIS A 183 22.26 24.16 3.16
N SER A 184 21.42 25.17 2.93
CA SER A 184 20.27 25.44 3.79
C SER A 184 19.28 24.27 3.75
N MET A 185 18.96 23.71 4.92
CA MET A 185 18.02 22.60 5.01
C MET A 185 16.57 23.05 4.73
N PRO A 186 15.75 22.21 4.07
CA PRO A 186 14.32 22.44 3.94
C PRO A 186 13.62 22.54 5.30
N ARG A 187 12.46 23.21 5.35
CA ARG A 187 11.64 23.29 6.57
C ARG A 187 11.09 21.93 7.01
N ASP A 188 10.79 21.08 6.05
CA ASP A 188 10.27 19.74 6.23
C ASP A 188 11.38 18.75 5.87
N LEU A 189 12.27 18.53 6.84
CA LEU A 189 13.49 17.77 6.67
C LEU A 189 13.20 16.28 6.80
N ARG A 190 13.69 15.50 5.83
CA ARG A 190 13.70 14.03 5.90
C ARG A 190 15.12 13.51 5.94
N GLY A 191 15.27 12.31 6.48
CA GLY A 191 16.52 11.57 6.43
C GLY A 191 16.29 10.08 6.34
N ARG A 192 17.31 9.37 5.87
CA ARG A 192 17.30 7.90 5.76
C ARG A 192 18.65 7.33 6.15
N LEU A 193 18.65 6.40 7.10
CA LEU A 193 19.79 5.56 7.42
C LEU A 193 19.70 4.26 6.61
N ALA A 194 20.75 3.98 5.85
CA ALA A 194 20.97 2.69 5.21
C ALA A 194 22.13 1.97 5.91
N ILE A 195 21.80 0.87 6.57
CA ILE A 195 22.77 0.06 7.30
C ILE A 195 23.49 -0.89 6.34
N ARG A 196 24.81 -0.93 6.45
CA ARG A 196 25.70 -1.87 5.76
C ARG A 196 26.38 -2.78 6.81
N PRO A 197 26.90 -3.96 6.43
CA PRO A 197 27.50 -4.90 7.39
C PRO A 197 28.61 -4.30 8.27
N ASP A 198 29.37 -3.35 7.73
CA ASP A 198 30.55 -2.73 8.33
C ASP A 198 30.41 -1.20 8.45
N GLY A 199 29.22 -0.65 8.20
CA GLY A 199 29.06 0.80 8.14
C GLY A 199 27.64 1.27 7.94
N LEU A 200 27.51 2.55 7.61
CA LEU A 200 26.24 3.17 7.28
C LEU A 200 26.39 4.22 6.19
N GLU A 201 25.27 4.51 5.56
CA GLU A 201 25.05 5.76 4.84
C GLU A 201 23.84 6.46 5.44
N ALA A 202 23.95 7.77 5.62
CA ALA A 202 22.86 8.65 5.97
C ALA A 202 22.59 9.58 4.79
N TYR A 203 21.36 9.53 4.27
CA TYR A 203 20.90 10.38 3.20
C TYR A 203 20.12 11.55 3.79
N LEU A 204 20.53 12.76 3.40
CA LEU A 204 19.92 14.03 3.73
C LEU A 204 19.71 14.84 2.43
N PRO A 205 18.86 15.87 2.42
CA PRO A 205 18.61 16.65 1.22
C PRO A 205 19.90 17.29 0.66
N GLY A 206 20.38 16.79 -0.48
CA GLY A 206 21.60 17.26 -1.15
C GLY A 206 22.91 16.80 -0.52
N THR A 207 22.88 15.93 0.49
CA THR A 207 24.08 15.47 1.21
C THR A 207 23.97 13.99 1.54
N VAL A 208 25.07 13.25 1.31
CA VAL A 208 25.22 11.88 1.81
C VAL A 208 26.40 11.84 2.76
N CYS A 209 26.16 11.28 3.93
CA CYS A 209 27.18 11.02 4.93
C CYS A 209 27.43 9.53 5.02
N SER A 210 28.69 9.11 5.02
CA SER A 210 29.06 7.70 5.13
C SER A 210 30.00 7.46 6.29
N SER A 211 29.91 6.26 6.84
CA SER A 211 30.82 5.78 7.87
C SER A 211 31.16 4.32 7.61
N ALA A 212 32.45 4.00 7.64
CA ALA A 212 32.97 2.64 7.52
C ALA A 212 33.34 2.01 8.88
N SER A 213 33.02 2.69 9.99
CA SER A 213 33.20 2.16 11.34
C SER A 213 32.25 2.86 12.29
N LEU A 214 31.58 2.08 13.13
CA LEU A 214 30.64 2.57 14.13
C LEU A 214 31.27 2.69 15.52
N ALA A 215 32.52 2.24 15.67
CA ALA A 215 33.30 2.30 16.91
C ALA A 215 34.82 2.30 16.58
N PRO A 216 35.50 3.46 16.54
CA PRO A 216 34.93 4.81 16.72
C PRO A 216 34.05 5.22 15.55
N LEU A 217 33.00 6.00 15.83
CA LEU A 217 32.13 6.56 14.79
C LEU A 217 32.84 7.74 14.12
N THR A 218 33.23 7.55 12.86
CA THR A 218 33.77 8.61 12.00
C THR A 218 32.87 8.76 10.79
N VAL A 219 32.37 9.97 10.56
CA VAL A 219 31.43 10.28 9.48
C VAL A 219 32.08 11.26 8.51
N THR A 220 31.95 10.97 7.22
CA THR A 220 32.36 11.86 6.13
C THR A 220 31.14 12.22 5.30
N CYS A 221 30.84 13.51 5.18
CA CYS A 221 29.73 14.01 4.40
C CYS A 221 30.20 14.64 3.09
N ARG A 222 29.39 14.49 2.04
CA ARG A 222 29.62 15.11 0.72
C ARG A 222 28.30 15.54 0.10
N ASP A 223 28.37 16.56 -0.75
CA ASP A 223 27.25 16.90 -1.62
C ASP A 223 26.95 15.74 -2.56
N SER A 224 25.67 15.43 -2.72
CA SER A 224 25.25 14.29 -3.52
C SER A 224 23.80 14.44 -3.98
N ASP A 225 23.60 14.14 -5.27
CA ASP A 225 22.30 13.90 -5.90
C ASP A 225 22.05 12.39 -6.11
N ASP A 226 22.83 11.54 -5.43
CA ASP A 226 22.72 10.08 -5.51
C ASP A 226 21.32 9.64 -4.99
N PRO A 227 20.71 8.62 -5.62
CA PRO A 227 19.40 8.15 -5.20
C PRO A 227 19.46 7.53 -3.80
N TRP A 228 18.45 7.82 -2.97
CA TRP A 228 18.38 7.33 -1.60
C TRP A 228 17.93 5.88 -1.57
N ALA A 229 18.51 5.09 -0.68
CA ALA A 229 18.13 3.69 -0.49
C ALA A 229 16.69 3.58 0.07
N LEU A 230 15.80 2.93 -0.68
CA LEU A 230 14.47 2.57 -0.19
C LEU A 230 14.50 1.23 0.53
N THR A 231 15.19 0.25 -0.06
CA THR A 231 15.38 -1.10 0.50
C THR A 231 16.85 -1.40 0.77
N SER A 232 17.12 -2.47 1.51
CA SER A 232 18.47 -2.93 1.85
C SER A 232 18.66 -4.39 1.43
N GLY A 233 19.91 -4.83 1.24
CA GLY A 233 20.25 -6.21 0.89
C GLY A 233 20.39 -6.47 -0.62
N SER A 234 20.35 -7.75 -1.01
CA SER A 234 20.46 -8.16 -2.41
C SER A 234 19.25 -7.68 -3.21
N GLY A 235 19.49 -6.92 -4.28
CA GLY A 235 18.40 -6.28 -5.04
C GLY A 235 17.88 -4.99 -4.40
N ALA A 236 18.70 -4.33 -3.58
CA ALA A 236 18.39 -3.00 -3.05
C ALA A 236 17.99 -2.03 -4.18
N VAL A 237 16.91 -1.30 -3.95
CA VAL A 237 16.39 -0.29 -4.85
C VAL A 237 16.51 1.07 -4.17
N SER A 238 17.02 2.02 -4.91
CA SER A 238 17.12 3.43 -4.53
C SER A 238 16.20 4.29 -5.39
N ALA A 239 15.87 5.49 -4.93
CA ALA A 239 15.09 6.45 -5.69
C ALA A 239 15.63 7.88 -5.59
N PHE A 240 15.52 8.63 -6.69
CA PHE A 240 15.92 10.04 -6.71
C PHE A 240 14.95 10.90 -5.90
N TYR A 241 15.49 11.65 -4.94
CA TYR A 241 14.74 12.48 -4.01
C TYR A 241 14.78 13.96 -4.40
N ASN A 242 13.64 14.64 -4.34
CA ASN A 242 13.52 16.07 -4.59
C ASN A 242 13.49 16.85 -3.27
N ALA A 243 14.66 17.36 -2.86
CA ALA A 243 14.85 18.15 -1.65
C ALA A 243 13.94 19.38 -1.54
N ALA A 244 13.61 20.03 -2.66
CA ALA A 244 12.80 21.25 -2.68
C ALA A 244 11.29 21.02 -2.52
N ARG A 245 10.84 19.76 -2.64
CA ARG A 245 9.42 19.39 -2.63
C ARG A 245 9.08 18.24 -1.70
N ASN A 246 10.07 17.65 -1.04
CA ASN A 246 9.92 16.58 -0.07
C ASN A 246 9.21 15.32 -0.62
N PHE A 247 9.64 14.82 -1.78
CA PHE A 247 9.15 13.56 -2.35
C PHE A 247 10.20 12.88 -3.23
N PHE A 248 10.04 11.58 -3.47
CA PHE A 248 10.78 10.84 -4.49
C PHE A 248 10.19 11.07 -5.87
N THR A 249 11.05 11.37 -6.84
CA THR A 249 10.68 11.74 -8.21
C THR A 249 10.07 10.60 -9.03
N GLY A 250 10.09 9.38 -8.51
CA GLY A 250 9.64 8.17 -9.19
C GLY A 250 10.70 7.48 -10.05
N VAL A 251 11.92 8.03 -10.15
CA VAL A 251 13.03 7.36 -10.85
C VAL A 251 13.69 6.36 -9.88
N LEU A 252 13.56 5.07 -10.16
CA LEU A 252 14.11 3.97 -9.35
C LEU A 252 15.43 3.43 -9.94
N VAL A 253 16.33 2.95 -9.08
CA VAL A 253 17.63 2.38 -9.47
C VAL A 253 17.97 1.16 -8.60
N PRO A 254 18.13 -0.06 -9.18
CA PRO A 254 17.62 -0.43 -10.49
C PRO A 254 16.09 -0.44 -10.47
N GLY A 255 15.46 -0.17 -11.61
CA GLY A 255 14.00 -0.27 -11.71
C GLY A 255 13.42 0.60 -12.81
N GLU A 256 12.10 0.53 -12.93
CA GLU A 256 11.34 1.34 -13.87
C GLU A 256 10.91 2.67 -13.23
N ARG A 257 10.51 3.61 -14.08
CA ARG A 257 9.98 4.89 -13.61
C ARG A 257 8.54 4.71 -13.14
N VAL A 258 8.27 5.15 -11.92
CA VAL A 258 6.92 5.22 -11.34
C VAL A 258 6.47 6.68 -11.18
N ALA A 259 5.23 6.88 -10.76
CA ALA A 259 4.75 8.21 -10.40
C ALA A 259 5.49 8.74 -9.16
N PRO A 260 5.66 10.07 -8.99
CA PRO A 260 6.27 10.63 -7.79
C PRO A 260 5.54 10.20 -6.51
N PHE A 261 6.29 9.88 -5.46
CA PHE A 261 5.75 9.30 -4.22
C PHE A 261 6.47 9.83 -2.98
N TYR A 262 5.79 9.80 -1.83
CA TYR A 262 6.36 10.17 -0.53
C TYR A 262 7.08 9.00 0.15
N SER A 263 6.49 7.82 0.07
CA SER A 263 7.05 6.57 0.63
C SER A 263 6.57 5.37 -0.17
N ALA A 264 7.21 4.23 0.06
CA ALA A 264 6.89 2.99 -0.62
C ALA A 264 7.07 1.79 0.32
N ALA A 265 6.15 0.85 0.24
CA ALA A 265 6.24 -0.44 0.91
C ALA A 265 6.55 -1.53 -0.12
N VAL A 266 7.54 -2.38 0.19
CA VAL A 266 8.08 -3.39 -0.73
C VAL A 266 7.90 -4.79 -0.18
N PHE A 267 7.28 -5.66 -0.97
CA PHE A 267 6.86 -7.01 -0.56
C PHE A 267 7.37 -8.09 -1.51
N GLY A 268 7.54 -9.28 -0.94
CA GLY A 268 7.90 -10.51 -1.64
C GLY A 268 9.33 -10.53 -2.19
N GLU A 269 9.70 -11.69 -2.74
CA GLU A 269 10.93 -11.85 -3.56
C GLU A 269 10.77 -11.27 -4.97
N ARG A 270 9.53 -10.95 -5.38
CA ARG A 270 9.14 -10.51 -6.73
C ARG A 270 8.94 -9.00 -6.86
N SER A 271 9.50 -8.20 -5.95
CA SER A 271 9.50 -6.73 -6.05
C SER A 271 8.10 -6.15 -6.26
N GLN A 272 7.14 -6.52 -5.41
CA GLN A 272 5.84 -5.87 -5.41
C GLN A 272 5.89 -4.59 -4.59
N TRP A 273 5.43 -3.50 -5.18
CA TRP A 273 5.50 -2.18 -4.57
C TRP A 273 4.11 -1.63 -4.32
N VAL A 274 3.94 -1.02 -3.14
CA VAL A 274 2.82 -0.12 -2.86
C VAL A 274 3.39 1.26 -2.62
N PHE A 275 2.96 2.24 -3.41
CA PHE A 275 3.43 3.63 -3.28
C PHE A 275 2.37 4.54 -2.65
N ALA A 276 2.83 5.44 -1.78
CA ALA A 276 2.09 6.61 -1.33
C ALA A 276 2.36 7.77 -2.31
N ALA A 277 1.64 7.79 -3.43
CA ALA A 277 1.86 8.75 -4.51
C ALA A 277 1.54 10.20 -4.10
N VAL A 278 2.26 11.16 -4.69
CA VAL A 278 2.06 12.60 -4.45
C VAL A 278 0.67 13.06 -4.91
N LYS A 279 0.19 12.49 -6.02
CA LYS A 279 -1.16 12.74 -6.52
C LYS A 279 -2.00 11.48 -6.44
N ARG A 280 -3.18 11.59 -5.85
CA ARG A 280 -4.15 10.49 -5.79
C ARG A 280 -4.55 10.10 -7.22
N GLY A 281 -4.43 8.82 -7.56
CA GLY A 281 -4.85 8.26 -8.84
C GLY A 281 -3.81 8.31 -9.97
N GLU A 282 -2.70 9.03 -9.83
CA GLU A 282 -1.59 8.98 -10.80
C GLU A 282 -0.60 7.89 -10.40
N CYS A 283 -0.87 6.65 -10.81
CA CYS A 283 0.05 5.53 -10.61
C CYS A 283 0.09 4.62 -11.83
N PRO A 284 1.26 4.06 -12.18
CA PRO A 284 1.31 2.98 -13.16
C PRO A 284 0.50 1.80 -12.61
N ALA A 285 -0.51 1.35 -13.36
CA ALA A 285 -1.24 0.11 -13.11
C ALA A 285 -0.59 -1.08 -13.84
N GLU A 286 0.68 -0.96 -14.23
CA GLU A 286 1.39 -2.00 -14.97
C GLU A 286 2.42 -2.69 -14.08
N GLY A 287 2.48 -4.02 -14.17
CA GLY A 287 3.48 -4.86 -13.50
C GLY A 287 3.22 -5.11 -12.02
N SER A 288 4.30 -5.18 -11.23
CA SER A 288 4.27 -5.50 -9.80
C SER A 288 4.01 -4.30 -8.88
N SER A 289 3.75 -3.12 -9.44
CA SER A 289 3.57 -1.87 -8.71
C SER A 289 2.10 -1.49 -8.60
N SER A 290 1.68 -1.06 -7.41
CA SER A 290 0.34 -0.52 -7.17
C SER A 290 0.44 0.71 -6.26
N CYS A 291 -0.62 1.50 -6.18
CA CYS A 291 -0.69 2.61 -5.24
C CYS A 291 -1.74 2.39 -4.19
N ALA A 292 -1.52 2.98 -3.02
CA ALA A 292 -2.48 3.04 -1.92
C ALA A 292 -3.92 3.35 -2.38
N GLY A 293 -4.08 4.10 -3.48
CA GLY A 293 -5.38 4.36 -4.11
C GLY A 293 -6.19 5.35 -3.29
N ALA A 294 -7.51 5.17 -3.21
CA ALA A 294 -8.41 5.98 -2.38
C ALA A 294 -8.37 5.61 -0.88
N HIS A 295 -7.44 4.76 -0.43
CA HIS A 295 -7.33 4.42 1.00
C HIS A 295 -7.07 5.68 1.84
N PRO A 296 -7.58 5.74 3.08
CA PRO A 296 -7.39 6.87 3.99
C PRO A 296 -5.97 6.93 4.59
N TRP A 297 -4.98 6.33 3.94
CA TRP A 297 -3.60 6.31 4.40
C TRP A 297 -2.92 7.66 4.17
N GLY A 298 -2.03 8.00 5.09
CA GLY A 298 -1.15 9.16 4.96
C GLY A 298 0.00 8.94 3.97
N SER A 299 0.93 9.89 3.96
CA SER A 299 2.12 9.86 3.12
C SER A 299 3.17 8.83 3.55
N GLY A 300 3.02 8.22 4.72
CA GLY A 300 3.92 7.23 5.29
C GLY A 300 3.33 5.82 5.23
N ILE A 301 3.92 4.97 4.40
CA ILE A 301 3.65 3.54 4.34
C ILE A 301 4.96 2.76 4.34
N GLN A 302 4.96 1.60 5.00
CA GLN A 302 6.12 0.72 5.02
C GLN A 302 5.75 -0.75 5.04
N ALA A 303 6.71 -1.60 4.67
CA ALA A 303 6.53 -3.04 4.70
C ALA A 303 6.93 -3.63 6.06
N LEU A 304 6.10 -4.53 6.58
CA LEU A 304 6.36 -5.32 7.78
C LEU A 304 6.10 -6.80 7.48
N ARG A 305 7.07 -7.66 7.74
CA ARG A 305 6.93 -9.11 7.63
C ARG A 305 6.63 -9.69 9.00
N ALA A 306 5.49 -10.36 9.12
CA ALA A 306 5.06 -10.99 10.36
C ALA A 306 4.08 -12.13 10.08
N CYS A 307 4.00 -13.11 10.98
CA CYS A 307 3.06 -14.24 10.87
C CYS A 307 3.15 -15.00 9.53
N GLY A 308 4.34 -15.05 8.91
CA GLY A 308 4.54 -15.68 7.60
C GLY A 308 4.00 -14.89 6.41
N ALA A 309 3.51 -13.67 6.61
CA ALA A 309 2.97 -12.80 5.58
C ALA A 309 3.73 -11.45 5.51
N ASP A 310 3.65 -10.81 4.35
CA ASP A 310 4.08 -9.43 4.15
C ASP A 310 2.87 -8.50 4.34
N LEU A 311 3.03 -7.44 5.12
CA LEU A 311 1.96 -6.54 5.58
C LEU A 311 2.32 -5.09 5.30
N ILE A 312 1.31 -4.29 4.96
CA ILE A 312 1.45 -2.84 4.80
C ILE A 312 1.19 -2.18 6.16
N LEU A 313 2.18 -1.51 6.73
CA LEU A 313 2.00 -0.63 7.87
C LEU A 313 1.75 0.79 7.36
N ALA A 314 0.65 1.40 7.75
CA ALA A 314 0.27 2.74 7.29
C ALA A 314 -0.34 3.58 8.43
N GLY A 315 -0.03 4.87 8.43
CA GLY A 315 -0.67 5.89 9.26
C GLY A 315 -1.93 6.49 8.62
N GLY A 316 -2.66 7.31 9.38
CA GLY A 316 -3.80 8.06 8.87
C GLY A 316 -3.38 9.20 7.94
N ALA A 317 -4.31 9.68 7.11
CA ALA A 317 -4.13 10.89 6.30
C ALA A 317 -4.38 12.20 7.10
N GLU A 318 -4.15 12.18 8.42
CA GLU A 318 -4.44 13.30 9.30
C GLU A 318 -3.36 14.40 9.23
N ASP A 319 -3.73 15.62 9.59
CA ASP A 319 -2.82 16.75 9.61
C ASP A 319 -1.78 16.62 10.75
N TYR A 320 -0.57 17.14 10.53
CA TYR A 320 0.54 17.16 11.50
C TYR A 320 0.25 17.88 12.84
N GLY A 321 -0.94 18.44 13.02
CA GLY A 321 -1.40 19.04 14.28
C GLY A 321 -2.15 18.08 15.21
N ARG A 322 -2.31 16.81 14.83
CA ARG A 322 -3.11 15.83 15.58
C ARG A 322 -2.33 14.56 15.93
N PRO A 323 -2.72 13.85 17.00
CA PRO A 323 -2.31 12.46 17.23
C PRO A 323 -2.59 11.59 16.01
N ASP A 324 -1.67 10.67 15.70
CA ASP A 324 -1.80 9.71 14.60
C ASP A 324 -1.77 8.28 15.15
N ALA A 325 -2.17 7.32 14.31
CA ALA A 325 -2.16 5.91 14.64
C ALA A 325 -1.66 5.06 13.47
N LEU A 326 -0.84 4.06 13.77
CA LEU A 326 -0.39 3.09 12.78
C LEU A 326 -1.24 1.83 12.83
N ARG A 327 -1.55 1.28 11.65
CA ARG A 327 -2.30 0.04 11.53
C ARG A 327 -1.69 -0.86 10.46
N ALA A 328 -1.72 -2.17 10.69
CA ALA A 328 -1.30 -3.15 9.70
C ALA A 328 -2.46 -3.52 8.78
N TYR A 329 -2.14 -3.69 7.51
CA TYR A 329 -3.06 -4.10 6.46
C TYR A 329 -2.47 -5.29 5.69
N SER A 330 -3.33 -6.17 5.22
CA SER A 330 -2.94 -7.23 4.27
C SER A 330 -2.53 -6.65 2.91
N GLU A 331 -1.96 -7.46 2.02
CA GLU A 331 -1.70 -7.07 0.62
C GLU A 331 -2.99 -6.64 -0.10
N ALA A 332 -4.13 -7.25 0.25
CA ALA A 332 -5.46 -6.85 -0.20
C ALA A 332 -5.94 -5.53 0.43
N ARG A 333 -5.13 -4.90 1.30
CA ARG A 333 -5.38 -3.63 1.99
C ARG A 333 -6.55 -3.69 2.95
N GLU A 334 -6.76 -4.84 3.57
CA GLU A 334 -7.74 -5.01 4.65
C GLU A 334 -7.03 -4.84 5.99
N PRO A 335 -7.58 -4.09 6.95
CA PRO A 335 -6.96 -3.94 8.25
C PRO A 335 -6.90 -5.31 8.94
N VAL A 336 -5.70 -5.69 9.40
CA VAL A 336 -5.45 -6.98 10.08
C VAL A 336 -5.01 -6.82 11.53
N SER A 337 -4.83 -5.57 11.99
CA SER A 337 -4.52 -5.26 13.38
C SER A 337 -5.45 -4.20 13.94
N ASP A 338 -5.46 -4.06 15.26
CA ASP A 338 -5.90 -2.82 15.90
C ASP A 338 -4.88 -1.68 15.66
N PRO A 339 -5.33 -0.41 15.71
CA PRO A 339 -4.44 0.73 15.57
C PRO A 339 -3.55 0.88 16.82
N VAL A 340 -2.32 1.32 16.60
CA VAL A 340 -1.38 1.73 17.64
C VAL A 340 -1.31 3.25 17.64
N GLU A 341 -1.85 3.85 18.69
CA GLU A 341 -1.95 5.30 18.87
C GLU A 341 -0.59 5.93 19.23
N PHE A 342 -0.35 7.14 18.76
CA PHE A 342 0.79 8.00 19.10
C PHE A 342 0.31 9.28 19.76
N SER A 343 1.16 9.91 20.57
CA SER A 343 0.82 11.18 21.24
C SER A 343 0.94 12.41 20.34
N GLY A 344 1.03 12.20 19.03
CA GLY A 344 1.21 13.22 18.00
C GLY A 344 1.39 12.58 16.62
N PRO A 345 1.69 13.37 15.58
CA PRO A 345 1.81 12.85 14.22
C PRO A 345 3.02 11.93 14.08
N VAL A 346 2.88 10.88 13.28
CA VAL A 346 4.01 10.13 12.76
C VAL A 346 4.59 10.90 11.58
N VAL A 347 5.86 11.30 11.69
CA VAL A 347 6.55 12.14 10.70
C VAL A 347 7.41 11.31 9.76
N GLU A 348 7.95 10.17 10.22
CA GLU A 348 8.75 9.27 9.40
C GLU A 348 8.45 7.80 9.70
N LEU A 349 8.55 6.98 8.66
CA LEU A 349 8.38 5.53 8.73
C LEU A 349 9.44 4.85 7.86
N TRP A 350 10.17 3.91 8.46
CA TRP A 350 11.23 3.19 7.77
C TRP A 350 11.29 1.72 8.18
N SER A 351 11.16 0.80 7.22
CA SER A 351 11.38 -0.62 7.49
C SER A 351 12.84 -0.89 7.83
N ALA A 352 13.06 -1.76 8.82
CA ALA A 352 14.35 -2.36 9.06
C ALA A 352 14.77 -3.24 7.86
N PRO A 353 16.08 -3.50 7.66
CA PRO A 353 16.56 -4.31 6.53
C PRO A 353 15.92 -5.69 6.41
N ASP A 354 15.61 -6.34 7.53
CA ASP A 354 14.97 -7.66 7.59
C ASP A 354 13.44 -7.61 7.46
N ARG A 355 12.87 -6.41 7.45
CA ARG A 355 11.44 -6.09 7.46
C ARG A 355 10.66 -6.66 8.65
N ASN A 356 11.30 -7.19 9.69
CA ASN A 356 10.60 -7.72 10.86
C ASN A 356 10.17 -6.61 11.84
N SER A 357 10.67 -5.39 11.60
CA SER A 357 10.24 -4.20 12.33
C SER A 357 10.20 -2.98 11.41
N VAL A 358 9.42 -1.98 11.82
CA VAL A 358 9.37 -0.66 11.21
C VAL A 358 9.71 0.37 12.29
N THR A 359 10.65 1.25 12.01
CA THR A 359 10.88 2.43 12.83
C THR A 359 9.82 3.48 12.50
N ALA A 360 9.12 3.96 13.52
CA ALA A 360 8.23 5.10 13.44
C ALA A 360 8.79 6.26 14.26
N VAL A 361 8.91 7.43 13.64
CA VAL A 361 9.24 8.67 14.36
C VAL A 361 7.98 9.49 14.51
N ALA A 362 7.66 9.89 15.73
CA ALA A 362 6.53 10.76 16.02
C ALA A 362 6.96 12.03 16.76
N ARG A 363 6.26 13.13 16.52
CA ARG A 363 6.43 14.36 17.30
C ARG A 363 5.36 14.42 18.39
N ASN A 364 5.75 14.25 19.64
CA ASN A 364 4.83 14.29 20.76
C ASN A 364 4.25 15.69 20.95
N LEU A 365 2.95 15.86 20.75
CA LEU A 365 2.31 17.19 20.80
C LEU A 365 2.21 17.76 22.23
N GLN A 366 2.30 16.90 23.25
CA GLN A 366 2.22 17.32 24.65
C GLN A 366 3.57 17.83 25.16
N THR A 367 4.66 17.16 24.78
CA THR A 367 6.01 17.49 25.28
C THR A 367 6.86 18.28 24.28
N GLY A 368 6.51 18.27 22.99
CA GLY A 368 7.30 18.84 21.91
C GLY A 368 8.46 17.96 21.43
N ASN A 369 8.76 16.87 22.13
CA ASN A 369 9.86 15.96 21.81
C ASN A 369 9.58 15.10 20.57
N TYR A 370 10.64 14.71 19.89
CA TYR A 370 10.63 13.64 18.90
C TYR A 370 10.90 12.30 19.59
N GLU A 371 10.11 11.29 19.23
CA GLU A 371 10.15 9.95 19.79
C GLU A 371 10.26 8.95 18.65
N ALA A 372 11.32 8.12 18.67
CA ALA A 372 11.45 7.01 17.72
C ALA A 372 11.02 5.70 18.40
N TYR A 373 10.25 4.91 17.68
CA TYR A 373 9.70 3.65 18.15
C TYR A 373 10.03 2.53 17.19
N SER A 374 10.32 1.33 17.72
CA SER A 374 10.27 0.11 16.95
C SER A 374 8.83 -0.42 16.98
N ILE A 375 8.28 -0.67 15.81
CA ILE A 375 6.98 -1.30 15.61
C ILE A 375 7.21 -2.72 15.10
N THR A 376 6.76 -3.71 15.87
CA THR A 376 6.79 -5.12 15.52
C THR A 376 5.38 -5.70 15.56
N ALA A 377 5.19 -6.92 15.06
CA ALA A 377 3.93 -7.62 15.14
C ALA A 377 4.11 -8.98 15.83
N ALA A 378 3.20 -9.27 16.76
CA ALA A 378 3.07 -10.57 17.41
C ALA A 378 1.79 -11.27 16.92
N CYS A 379 1.89 -12.58 16.76
CA CYS A 379 0.83 -13.43 16.22
C CYS A 379 0.35 -14.33 17.35
N HIS A 380 -0.94 -14.24 17.70
CA HIS A 380 -1.56 -15.21 18.61
C HIS A 380 -2.41 -16.19 17.79
N GLU A 381 -2.16 -17.48 18.01
CA GLU A 381 -2.99 -18.58 17.51
C GLU A 381 -4.25 -18.78 18.34
#